data_AF-A0A1H5C1X0-F1
#
_entry.id   AF-A0A1H5C1X0-F1
#
_cell.length_a   1.000
_cell.length_b   1.000
_cell.length_c   1.000
_cell.angle_alpha   90.00
_cell.angle_beta   90.00
_cell.angle_gamma   90.00
#
_symmetry.space_group_name_H-M   'P 1'
#
loop_
_entity.id
_entity.type
_entity.pdbx_description
1 polymer ?
#
loop_
_entity_poly.entity_id
_entity_poly.type
_entity_poly.pdbx_seq_one_letter_code
_entity_poly.pdbx_strand_id
1 'polypeptide(L)'
;MSEILGLLLVGYLVVTGASLIIVIIKLLIPQHIFTIDEVAEYKSEVYNCVLELIQEDLGVQIKGLTVIYDYSPNDEFKGFYQQENHSITLFLENLDNVHSFILTLLEEIHHSIFVSTKSGIKIYELYDKKVGYDNNPLEYAAKVYARDKFKSIHRVLKKKGLIRYKV
;
A
#
# COMPACT_ATOMS: atom_id res chain seq x y z
N MET A 1 27.56 36.33 25.56
CA MET A 1 26.94 36.37 24.21
C MET A 1 27.71 35.55 23.17
N SER A 2 29.04 35.69 23.07
CA SER A 2 29.87 34.93 22.12
C SER A 2 29.82 33.41 22.33
N GLU A 3 29.83 32.94 23.57
CA GLU A 3 29.79 31.49 23.89
C GLU A 3 28.45 30.84 23.51
N ILE A 4 27.33 31.52 23.78
CA ILE A 4 25.99 31.07 23.39
C ILE A 4 25.87 31.04 21.86
N LEU A 5 26.38 32.07 21.18
CA LEU A 5 26.41 32.12 19.72
C LEU A 5 27.29 31.01 19.11
N GLY A 6 28.42 30.71 19.75
CA GLY A 6 29.31 29.61 19.35
C GLY A 6 28.64 28.24 19.50
N LEU A 7 27.95 28.00 20.61
CA LEU A 7 27.18 26.76 20.82
C LEU A 7 26.03 26.62 19.81
N LEU A 8 25.33 27.71 19.50
CA LEU A 8 24.27 27.72 18.48
C LEU A 8 24.83 27.42 17.08
N LEU A 9 25.99 27.99 16.73
CA LEU A 9 26.65 27.76 15.44
C LEU A 9 27.08 26.29 15.30
N VAL A 10 27.65 25.71 16.35
CA VAL A 10 28.02 24.29 16.39
C VAL A 10 26.79 23.40 16.25
N GLY A 11 25.73 23.68 16.99
CA GLY A 11 24.46 22.95 16.88
C GLY A 11 23.86 23.01 15.48
N TYR A 12 23.85 24.20 14.86
CA TYR A 12 23.40 24.38 13.48
C TYR A 12 24.23 23.56 12.49
N LEU A 13 25.57 23.62 12.56
CA LEU A 13 26.44 22.85 11.66
C LEU A 13 26.24 21.34 11.79
N VAL A 14 26.01 20.83 13.02
CA VAL A 14 25.71 19.42 13.26
C VAL A 14 24.37 19.02 12.63
N VAL A 15 23.30 19.81 12.84
CA VAL A 15 21.97 19.51 12.28
C VAL A 15 21.98 19.58 10.75
N THR A 16 22.58 20.62 10.19
CA THR A 16 22.68 20.80 8.73
C THR A 16 23.55 19.70 8.12
N GLY A 17 24.69 19.37 8.74
CA GLY A 17 25.57 18.29 8.29
C GLY A 17 24.88 16.92 8.32
N ALA A 18 24.19 16.58 9.41
CA ALA A 18 23.44 15.34 9.51
C ALA A 18 22.31 15.25 8.47
N SER A 19 21.60 16.35 8.23
CA SER A 19 20.54 16.43 7.22
C SER A 19 21.09 16.23 5.81
N LEU A 20 22.23 16.84 5.49
CA LEU A 20 22.89 16.71 4.19
C LEU A 20 23.36 15.27 3.95
N ILE A 21 23.92 14.62 4.97
CA ILE A 21 24.33 13.21 4.92
C ILE A 21 23.12 12.31 4.63
N ILE A 22 21.98 12.53 5.28
CA ILE A 22 20.75 11.76 5.02
C ILE A 22 20.29 11.92 3.56
N VAL A 23 20.32 13.14 3.02
CA VAL A 23 19.96 13.41 1.62
C VAL A 23 20.93 12.71 0.66
N ILE A 24 22.23 12.78 0.93
CA ILE A 24 23.27 12.10 0.13
C ILE A 24 23.09 10.58 0.17
N ILE A 25 22.83 9.99 1.36
CA ILE A 25 22.56 8.55 1.50
C ILE A 25 21.33 8.16 0.65
N LYS A 26 20.27 8.96 0.67
CA LYS A 26 19.06 8.72 -0.14
C LYS A 26 19.30 8.83 -1.65
N LEU A 27 20.27 9.64 -2.08
CA LEU A 27 20.64 9.81 -3.48
C LEU A 27 21.64 8.75 -3.98
N LEU A 28 22.60 8.35 -3.13
CA LEU A 28 23.68 7.43 -3.48
C LEU A 28 23.30 5.97 -3.35
N ILE A 29 22.39 5.62 -2.44
CA ILE A 29 21.80 4.29 -2.39
C ILE A 29 20.59 4.36 -3.32
N PRO A 30 20.63 3.74 -4.52
CA PRO A 30 19.40 3.51 -5.25
C PRO A 30 18.52 2.74 -4.28
N GLN A 31 17.41 3.34 -3.84
CA GLN A 31 16.33 2.50 -3.39
C GLN A 31 15.99 1.70 -4.65
N HIS A 32 16.50 0.47 -4.74
CA HIS A 32 15.99 -0.46 -5.72
C HIS A 32 14.53 -0.65 -5.31
N ILE A 33 13.70 0.19 -5.91
CA ILE A 33 12.26 0.20 -5.75
C ILE A 33 11.83 -1.03 -6.54
N PHE A 34 11.97 -2.20 -5.92
CA PHE A 34 11.68 -3.44 -6.61
C PHE A 34 10.19 -3.49 -6.93
N THR A 35 9.86 -3.84 -8.15
CA THR A 35 8.47 -4.14 -8.52
C THR A 35 8.07 -5.50 -7.95
N ILE A 36 6.77 -5.79 -7.92
CA ILE A 36 6.32 -7.09 -7.46
C ILE A 36 6.83 -8.24 -8.35
N ASP A 37 6.98 -7.98 -9.65
CA ASP A 37 7.45 -8.96 -10.65
C ASP A 37 8.94 -9.31 -10.48
N GLU A 38 9.73 -8.41 -9.89
CA GLU A 38 11.15 -8.65 -9.63
C GLU A 38 11.38 -9.51 -8.39
N VAL A 39 10.45 -9.49 -7.43
CA VAL A 39 10.64 -10.13 -6.11
C VAL A 39 9.78 -11.37 -5.89
N ALA A 40 8.69 -11.53 -6.66
CA ALA A 40 7.74 -12.62 -6.51
C ALA A 40 7.68 -13.44 -7.79
N GLU A 41 7.85 -14.75 -7.66
CA GLU A 41 7.70 -15.69 -8.77
C GLU A 41 6.24 -15.86 -9.17
N TYR A 42 5.35 -15.95 -8.18
CA TYR A 42 3.91 -16.11 -8.37
C TYR A 42 3.13 -15.09 -7.55
N LYS A 43 2.71 -13.99 -8.20
CA LYS A 43 1.89 -12.93 -7.56
C LYS A 43 0.59 -13.47 -6.95
N SER A 44 0.00 -14.50 -7.55
CA SER A 44 -1.19 -15.16 -7.02
C SER A 44 -0.98 -15.76 -5.62
N GLU A 45 0.24 -16.23 -5.30
CA GLU A 45 0.54 -16.72 -3.95
C GLU A 45 0.66 -15.58 -2.94
N VAL A 46 1.21 -14.43 -3.37
CA VAL A 46 1.21 -13.21 -2.57
C VAL A 46 -0.23 -12.78 -2.27
N TYR A 47 -1.08 -12.73 -3.30
CA TYR A 47 -2.51 -12.44 -3.15
C TYR A 47 -3.20 -13.38 -2.16
N ASN A 48 -3.08 -14.70 -2.36
CA ASN A 48 -3.73 -15.69 -1.49
C ASN A 48 -3.26 -15.55 -0.04
N CYS A 49 -1.96 -15.35 0.19
CA CYS A 49 -1.43 -15.15 1.53
C CYS A 49 -1.96 -13.86 2.17
N VAL A 50 -2.08 -12.77 1.42
CA VAL A 50 -2.63 -11.50 1.93
C VAL A 50 -4.11 -11.66 2.26
N LEU A 51 -4.88 -12.32 1.38
CA LEU A 51 -6.29 -12.60 1.58
C LEU A 51 -6.54 -13.44 2.84
N GLU A 52 -5.77 -14.52 3.04
CA GLU A 52 -5.82 -15.35 4.25
C GLU A 52 -5.59 -14.51 5.52
N LEU A 53 -4.53 -13.70 5.53
CA LEU A 53 -4.19 -12.88 6.69
C LEU A 53 -5.28 -11.85 7.04
N ILE A 54 -5.91 -11.24 6.04
CA ILE A 54 -7.00 -10.27 6.26
C ILE A 54 -8.27 -10.98 6.76
N GLN A 55 -8.60 -12.14 6.20
CA GLN A 55 -9.74 -12.94 6.65
C GLN A 55 -9.58 -13.38 8.11
N GLU A 56 -8.37 -13.79 8.50
CA GLU A 56 -8.05 -14.13 9.89
C GLU A 56 -8.14 -12.90 10.80
N ASP A 57 -7.59 -11.76 10.41
CA ASP A 57 -7.58 -10.52 11.21
C ASP A 57 -8.99 -9.97 11.45
N LEU A 58 -9.84 -9.99 10.43
CA LEU A 58 -11.20 -9.45 10.49
C LEU A 58 -12.26 -10.48 10.88
N GLY A 59 -11.89 -11.77 10.98
CA GLY A 59 -12.82 -12.85 11.31
C GLY A 59 -13.91 -13.07 10.25
N VAL A 60 -13.58 -12.85 8.97
CA VAL A 60 -14.52 -12.96 7.84
C VAL A 60 -14.09 -14.05 6.86
N GLN A 61 -15.03 -14.56 6.07
CA GLN A 61 -14.74 -15.44 4.93
C GLN A 61 -15.19 -14.78 3.63
N ILE A 62 -14.28 -14.61 2.70
CA ILE A 62 -14.49 -14.01 1.39
C ILE A 62 -14.46 -15.14 0.37
N LYS A 63 -15.56 -15.34 -0.36
CA LYS A 63 -15.70 -16.42 -1.34
C LYS A 63 -15.78 -15.86 -2.74
N GLY A 64 -14.95 -16.37 -3.63
CA GLY A 64 -15.00 -16.05 -5.06
C GLY A 64 -14.42 -14.69 -5.43
N LEU A 65 -13.65 -14.04 -4.54
CA LEU A 65 -12.91 -12.83 -4.88
C LEU A 65 -11.79 -13.19 -5.85
N THR A 66 -11.78 -12.54 -7.00
CA THR A 66 -10.77 -12.73 -8.04
C THR A 66 -9.82 -11.53 -8.11
N VAL A 67 -8.58 -11.75 -8.53
CA VAL A 67 -7.61 -10.67 -8.77
C VAL A 67 -7.16 -10.72 -10.23
N ILE A 68 -7.16 -9.56 -10.87
CA ILE A 68 -6.76 -9.32 -12.25
C ILE A 68 -5.53 -8.42 -12.21
N TYR A 69 -4.47 -8.84 -12.89
CA TYR A 69 -3.24 -8.06 -13.03
C TYR A 69 -3.23 -7.43 -14.43
N ASP A 70 -3.47 -6.13 -14.49
CA ASP A 70 -3.49 -5.36 -15.73
C ASP A 70 -2.15 -4.64 -15.93
N TYR A 71 -1.58 -4.78 -17.11
CA TYR A 71 -0.32 -4.15 -17.52
C TYR A 71 -0.55 -2.99 -18.51
N SER A 72 -1.81 -2.64 -18.77
CA SER A 72 -2.13 -1.52 -19.66
C SER A 72 -1.80 -0.19 -18.97
N PRO A 73 -1.32 0.81 -19.73
CA PRO A 73 -1.12 2.16 -19.20
C PRO A 73 -2.44 2.70 -18.66
N ASN A 74 -2.39 3.21 -17.43
CA ASN A 74 -3.53 3.84 -16.78
C ASN A 74 -3.03 5.13 -16.12
N ASP A 75 -3.69 6.26 -16.31
CA ASP A 75 -3.27 7.50 -15.66
C ASP A 75 -4.10 7.82 -14.40
N GLU A 76 -5.14 7.03 -14.10
CA GLU A 76 -6.11 7.38 -13.07
C GLU A 76 -5.94 6.61 -11.75
N PHE A 77 -5.73 5.28 -11.80
CA PHE A 77 -5.87 4.43 -10.62
C PHE A 77 -4.74 3.41 -10.46
N LYS A 78 -4.40 3.07 -9.22
CA LYS A 78 -3.46 1.98 -8.90
C LYS A 78 -4.14 0.62 -8.87
N GLY A 79 -5.43 0.61 -8.57
CA GLY A 79 -6.30 -0.55 -8.58
C GLY A 79 -7.72 -0.15 -8.19
N PHE A 80 -8.65 -1.08 -8.31
CA PHE A 80 -10.02 -0.92 -7.82
C PHE A 80 -10.68 -2.29 -7.61
N TYR A 81 -11.62 -2.32 -6.68
CA TYR A 81 -12.58 -3.39 -6.49
C TYR A 81 -13.87 -3.15 -7.30
N GLN A 82 -14.30 -4.14 -8.08
CA GLN A 82 -15.56 -4.12 -8.81
C GLN A 82 -16.57 -5.07 -8.17
N GLN A 83 -17.71 -4.52 -7.75
CA GLN A 83 -18.74 -5.29 -7.07
C GLN A 83 -19.46 -6.28 -7.98
N GLU A 84 -19.70 -5.93 -9.24
CA GLU A 84 -20.55 -6.68 -10.17
C GLU A 84 -20.06 -8.12 -10.40
N ASN A 85 -18.75 -8.27 -10.50
CA ASN A 85 -18.06 -9.53 -10.76
C ASN A 85 -17.19 -9.99 -9.56
N HIS A 86 -17.24 -9.25 -8.44
CA HIS A 86 -16.45 -9.50 -7.24
C HIS A 86 -14.96 -9.71 -7.57
N SER A 87 -14.37 -8.76 -8.30
CA SER A 87 -12.97 -8.78 -8.70
C SER A 87 -12.20 -7.56 -8.24
N ILE A 88 -10.89 -7.72 -8.09
CA ILE A 88 -9.92 -6.64 -7.87
C ILE A 88 -9.08 -6.54 -9.12
N THR A 89 -8.94 -5.35 -9.68
CA THR A 89 -7.99 -5.07 -10.76
C THR A 89 -6.83 -4.27 -10.19
N LEU A 90 -5.59 -4.72 -10.41
CA LEU A 90 -4.37 -4.01 -10.06
C LEU A 90 -3.64 -3.59 -11.33
N PHE A 91 -3.40 -2.29 -11.50
CA PHE A 91 -2.69 -1.72 -12.65
C PHE A 91 -1.19 -1.71 -12.36
N LEU A 92 -0.47 -2.70 -12.84
CA LEU A 92 0.92 -2.94 -12.46
C LEU A 92 1.89 -1.86 -12.94
N GLU A 93 1.60 -1.20 -14.06
CA GLU A 93 2.39 -0.03 -14.52
C GLU A 93 2.31 1.16 -13.55
N ASN A 94 1.25 1.25 -12.75
CA ASN A 94 1.03 2.32 -11.76
C ASN A 94 1.53 1.96 -10.35
N LEU A 95 2.06 0.75 -10.20
CA LEU A 95 2.52 0.20 -8.93
C LEU A 95 4.04 0.14 -8.92
N ASP A 96 4.64 1.29 -8.66
CA ASP A 96 6.09 1.53 -8.70
C ASP A 96 6.91 0.51 -7.90
N ASN A 97 6.37 -0.04 -6.80
CA ASN A 97 7.06 -1.00 -5.94
C ASN A 97 6.16 -2.05 -5.30
N VAL A 98 6.81 -3.03 -4.66
CA VAL A 98 6.18 -3.94 -3.68
C VAL A 98 5.35 -3.21 -2.63
N HIS A 99 5.77 -2.03 -2.16
CA HIS A 99 5.01 -1.30 -1.14
C HIS A 99 3.70 -0.77 -1.69
N SER A 100 3.69 -0.09 -2.84
CA SER A 100 2.45 0.31 -3.52
C SER A 100 1.59 -0.89 -3.87
N PHE A 101 2.18 -1.99 -4.36
CA PHE A 101 1.43 -3.21 -4.69
C PHE A 101 0.68 -3.77 -3.47
N ILE A 102 1.37 -3.96 -2.34
CA ILE A 102 0.75 -4.54 -1.15
C ILE A 102 -0.29 -3.58 -0.55
N LEU A 103 -0.02 -2.26 -0.53
CA LEU A 103 -0.99 -1.28 -0.01
C LEU A 103 -2.26 -1.28 -0.85
N THR A 104 -2.15 -1.14 -2.17
CA THR A 104 -3.32 -1.15 -3.05
C THR A 104 -4.08 -2.46 -2.91
N LEU A 105 -3.39 -3.61 -2.87
CA LEU A 105 -4.06 -4.89 -2.67
C LEU A 105 -4.82 -4.96 -1.33
N LEU A 106 -4.24 -4.44 -0.25
CA LEU A 106 -4.90 -4.37 1.06
C LEU A 106 -6.16 -3.50 1.02
N GLU A 107 -6.07 -2.33 0.38
CA GLU A 107 -7.19 -1.40 0.20
C GLU A 107 -8.33 -2.07 -0.57
N GLU A 108 -8.03 -2.72 -1.69
CA GLU A 108 -9.06 -3.35 -2.52
C GLU A 108 -9.66 -4.62 -1.90
N ILE A 109 -8.90 -5.42 -1.16
CA ILE A 109 -9.48 -6.53 -0.37
C ILE A 109 -10.38 -5.97 0.72
N HIS A 110 -9.98 -4.89 1.39
CA HIS A 110 -10.84 -4.23 2.36
C HIS A 110 -12.14 -3.75 1.72
N HIS A 111 -12.09 -3.14 0.53
CA HIS A 111 -13.29 -2.75 -0.22
C HIS A 111 -14.17 -3.95 -0.56
N SER A 112 -13.57 -5.08 -0.97
CA SER A 112 -14.31 -6.31 -1.25
C SER A 112 -15.11 -6.83 -0.05
N ILE A 113 -14.70 -6.51 1.18
CA ILE A 113 -15.41 -6.92 2.39
C ILE A 113 -16.58 -5.96 2.68
N PHE A 114 -16.32 -4.65 2.66
CA PHE A 114 -17.28 -3.66 3.15
C PHE A 114 -18.23 -3.14 2.07
N VAL A 115 -17.83 -3.22 0.80
CA VAL A 115 -18.57 -2.66 -0.34
C VAL A 115 -19.23 -3.76 -1.19
N SER A 116 -18.89 -5.04 -1.00
CA SER A 116 -19.48 -6.15 -1.79
C SER A 116 -20.98 -6.32 -1.65
N THR A 117 -21.59 -5.87 -0.56
CA THR A 117 -23.03 -6.01 -0.33
C THR A 117 -23.83 -4.88 -0.98
N LYS A 118 -25.10 -5.15 -1.34
CA LYS A 118 -26.02 -4.11 -1.87
C LYS A 118 -26.19 -2.91 -0.94
N SER A 119 -26.09 -3.11 0.37
CA SER A 119 -26.10 -2.01 1.35
C SER A 119 -24.76 -1.30 1.41
N GLY A 120 -23.65 -2.04 1.37
CA GLY A 120 -22.29 -1.50 1.41
C GLY A 120 -22.03 -0.53 0.27
N ILE A 121 -22.30 -0.94 -0.97
CA ILE A 121 -22.15 -0.06 -2.14
C ILE A 121 -23.04 1.18 -2.07
N LYS A 122 -24.29 1.04 -1.61
CA LYS A 122 -25.20 2.19 -1.47
C LYS A 122 -24.66 3.20 -0.46
N ILE A 123 -24.08 2.72 0.64
CA ILE A 123 -23.46 3.59 1.64
C ILE A 123 -22.23 4.27 1.04
N TYR A 124 -21.41 3.52 0.30
CA TYR A 124 -20.24 4.06 -0.40
C TYR A 124 -20.63 5.19 -1.36
N GLU A 125 -21.56 4.93 -2.28
CA GLU A 125 -22.06 5.90 -3.27
C GLU A 125 -22.72 7.11 -2.60
N LEU A 126 -23.44 6.90 -1.49
CA LEU A 126 -24.05 7.99 -0.74
C LEU A 126 -22.99 8.94 -0.15
N TYR A 127 -21.92 8.40 0.43
CA TYR A 127 -20.82 9.21 0.93
C TYR A 127 -20.07 9.88 -0.20
N ASP A 128 -19.73 9.15 -1.25
CA ASP A 128 -19.02 9.68 -2.41
C ASP A 128 -19.77 10.89 -3.02
N LYS A 129 -21.09 10.77 -3.23
CA LYS A 129 -21.92 11.89 -3.71
C LYS A 129 -21.93 13.09 -2.77
N LYS A 130 -21.77 12.87 -1.47
CA LYS A 130 -21.90 13.91 -0.44
C LYS A 130 -20.59 14.64 -0.16
N VAL A 131 -19.47 13.92 -0.13
CA VAL A 131 -18.17 14.44 0.31
C VAL A 131 -17.04 14.23 -0.70
N GLY A 132 -17.31 13.54 -1.80
CA GLY A 132 -16.33 13.14 -2.80
C GLY A 132 -15.45 11.97 -2.36
N TYR A 133 -14.79 11.35 -3.33
CA TYR A 133 -13.93 10.18 -3.15
C TYR A 133 -12.87 10.37 -2.06
N ASP A 134 -12.13 11.48 -2.11
CA ASP A 134 -11.02 11.75 -1.19
C ASP A 134 -11.45 11.87 0.28
N ASN A 135 -12.71 12.22 0.53
CA ASN A 135 -13.27 12.36 1.88
C ASN A 135 -14.22 11.21 2.24
N ASN A 136 -14.36 10.19 1.38
CA ASN A 136 -15.23 9.07 1.64
C ASN A 136 -14.72 8.28 2.86
N PRO A 137 -15.52 8.08 3.92
CA PRO A 137 -15.08 7.37 5.11
C PRO A 137 -14.63 5.93 4.86
N LEU A 138 -15.19 5.26 3.85
CA LEU A 138 -14.83 3.89 3.49
C LEU A 138 -13.46 3.83 2.78
N GLU A 139 -13.18 4.81 1.91
CA GLU A 139 -11.84 5.01 1.31
C GLU A 139 -10.79 5.29 2.37
N TYR A 140 -11.11 6.18 3.31
CA TYR A 140 -10.21 6.50 4.41
C TYR A 140 -9.95 5.29 5.30
N ALA A 141 -10.99 4.53 5.65
CA ALA A 141 -10.87 3.32 6.48
C ALA A 141 -9.96 2.27 5.82
N ALA A 142 -10.13 2.03 4.52
CA ALA A 142 -9.29 1.10 3.77
C ALA A 142 -7.82 1.53 3.76
N LYS A 143 -7.53 2.80 3.48
CA LYS A 143 -6.18 3.37 3.50
C LYS A 143 -5.53 3.28 4.89
N VAL A 144 -6.28 3.54 5.96
CA VAL A 144 -5.78 3.42 7.33
C VAL A 144 -5.48 1.97 7.67
N TYR A 145 -6.38 1.05 7.35
CA TYR A 145 -6.19 -0.39 7.55
C TYR A 145 -4.94 -0.90 6.81
N ALA A 146 -4.81 -0.56 5.52
CA ALA A 146 -3.68 -0.97 4.71
C ALA A 146 -2.34 -0.50 5.29
N ARG A 147 -2.26 0.78 5.70
CA ARG A 147 -1.05 1.34 6.32
C ARG A 147 -0.67 0.65 7.63
N ASP A 148 -1.66 0.34 8.47
CA ASP A 148 -1.43 -0.31 9.75
C ASP A 148 -0.95 -1.76 9.57
N LYS A 149 -1.57 -2.50 8.65
CA LYS A 149 -1.25 -3.92 8.42
C LYS A 149 -0.04 -4.16 7.55
N PHE A 150 0.35 -3.20 6.70
CA PHE A 150 1.44 -3.35 5.72
C PHE A 150 2.70 -4.00 6.30
N LYS A 151 3.25 -3.47 7.40
CA LYS A 151 4.52 -3.97 7.97
C LYS A 151 4.43 -5.43 8.44
N SER A 152 3.28 -5.82 9.00
CA SER A 152 3.06 -7.18 9.49
C SER A 152 2.95 -8.17 8.34
N ILE A 153 2.17 -7.82 7.31
CA ILE A 153 1.94 -8.63 6.12
C ILE A 153 3.24 -8.78 5.32
N HIS A 154 3.92 -7.67 5.07
CA HIS A 154 5.22 -7.65 4.39
C HIS A 154 6.24 -8.59 5.05
N ARG A 155 6.31 -8.57 6.38
CA ARG A 155 7.16 -9.49 7.15
C ARG A 155 6.77 -10.95 6.95
N VAL A 156 5.48 -11.28 6.93
CA VAL A 156 5.00 -12.65 6.69
C VAL A 156 5.35 -13.10 5.27
N LEU A 157 5.11 -12.27 4.25
CA LEU A 157 5.44 -12.57 2.86
C LEU A 157 6.94 -12.87 2.70
N LYS A 158 7.81 -12.05 3.32
CA LYS A 158 9.25 -12.27 3.31
C LYS A 158 9.64 -13.55 4.05
N LYS A 159 9.05 -13.82 5.23
CA LYS A 159 9.32 -15.03 6.02
C LYS A 159 8.91 -16.30 5.29
N LYS A 160 7.79 -16.27 4.57
CA LYS A 160 7.32 -17.37 3.70
C LYS A 160 8.12 -17.48 2.39
N GLY A 161 9.00 -16.53 2.09
CA GLY A 161 9.81 -16.51 0.88
C GLY A 161 9.03 -16.20 -0.40
N LEU A 162 7.82 -15.64 -0.27
CA LEU A 162 6.94 -15.24 -1.38
C LEU A 162 7.39 -13.94 -2.05
N ILE A 163 8.13 -13.11 -1.30
CA ILE A 163 8.88 -11.97 -1.82
C ILE A 163 10.36 -12.09 -1.43
N ARG A 164 11.26 -11.88 -2.38
CA ARG A 164 12.71 -11.95 -2.17
C ARG A 164 13.39 -10.76 -2.83
N TYR A 165 13.98 -9.91 -2.01
CA TYR A 165 14.79 -8.79 -2.47
C TYR A 165 16.15 -9.32 -2.91
N LYS A 166 16.50 -9.16 -4.19
CA LYS A 166 17.87 -9.40 -4.66
C LYS A 166 18.75 -8.33 -4.01
N VAL A 167 19.72 -8.75 -3.21
CA VAL A 167 20.73 -7.87 -2.61
C VAL A 167 21.85 -7.68 -3.63
#